data_AF-A0A167PDK0-F1
#
_entry.id   AF-A0A167PDK0-F1
#
_cell.length_a   1.000
_cell.length_b   1.000
_cell.length_c   1.000
_cell.angle_alpha   90.00
_cell.angle_beta   90.00
_cell.angle_gamma   90.00
#
_symmetry.space_group_name_H-M   'P 1'
#
loop_
_entity.id
_entity.type
_entity.pdbx_description
1 polymer ?
#
loop_
_entity_poly.entity_id
_entity_poly.type
_entity_poly.pdbx_seq_one_letter_code
_entity_poly.pdbx_strand_id
1 'polypeptide(L)'
;MAIFIYDLSAYVYTKVCQKYHFILPILSRCHHSFLHPNALGEVAVEQFLSHLANQQNVAANTQAQALNALVYMYKEITKRPLSLGPKFNQSRRQQLLPIVLTEQEVITLLT
;
A
#
# COMPACT_ATOMS: atom_id res chain seq x y z
N MET A 1 12.40 -9.25 -27.92
CA MET A 1 12.58 -9.74 -26.54
C MET A 1 12.84 -8.61 -25.52
N ALA A 2 13.43 -7.46 -25.88
CA ALA A 2 13.61 -6.34 -24.93
C ALA A 2 12.34 -5.49 -24.68
N ILE A 3 11.40 -5.43 -25.63
CA ILE A 3 10.21 -4.55 -25.56
C ILE A 3 9.26 -4.97 -24.42
N PHE A 4 9.09 -6.28 -24.18
CA PHE A 4 8.22 -6.80 -23.11
C PHE A 4 8.72 -6.47 -21.69
N ILE A 5 10.03 -6.28 -21.49
CA ILE A 5 10.59 -6.00 -20.16
C ILE A 5 10.35 -4.53 -19.78
N TYR A 6 10.45 -3.60 -20.75
CA TYR A 6 10.16 -2.18 -20.52
C TYR A 6 8.67 -1.94 -20.25
N ASP A 7 7.78 -2.64 -20.96
CA ASP A 7 6.33 -2.55 -20.73
C ASP A 7 5.93 -3.07 -19.34
N LEU A 8 6.55 -4.17 -18.90
CA LEU A 8 6.31 -4.70 -17.56
C LEU A 8 6.83 -3.74 -16.48
N SER A 9 8.00 -3.14 -16.70
CA SER A 9 8.55 -2.12 -15.79
C SER A 9 7.65 -0.89 -15.72
N ALA A 10 7.14 -0.39 -16.85
CA ALA A 10 6.27 0.78 -16.92
C ALA A 10 4.86 0.51 -16.36
N TYR A 11 4.31 -0.68 -16.58
CA TYR A 11 3.03 -1.13 -16.03
C TYR A 11 3.12 -1.30 -14.50
N VAL A 12 4.18 -1.95 -14.03
CA VAL A 12 4.45 -2.07 -12.59
C VAL A 12 4.66 -0.68 -11.98
N TYR A 13 5.42 0.20 -12.65
CA TYR A 13 5.61 1.59 -12.22
C TYR A 13 4.29 2.34 -12.09
N THR A 14 3.40 2.27 -13.09
CA THR A 14 2.13 3.01 -13.08
C THR A 14 1.19 2.52 -11.98
N LYS A 15 1.10 1.20 -11.75
CA LYS A 15 0.32 0.64 -10.62
C LYS A 15 0.90 1.02 -9.27
N VAL A 16 2.23 1.09 -9.17
CA VAL A 16 2.95 1.48 -7.96
C VAL A 16 2.81 3.00 -7.70
N CYS A 17 2.89 3.84 -8.73
CA CYS A 17 2.59 5.28 -8.71
C CYS A 17 1.15 5.60 -8.29
N GLN A 18 0.17 4.89 -8.85
CA GLN A 18 -1.23 5.01 -8.40
C GLN A 18 -1.39 4.63 -6.93
N LYS A 19 -0.63 3.63 -6.45
CA LYS A 19 -0.58 3.25 -5.04
C LYS A 19 -0.06 4.37 -4.16
N TYR A 20 1.05 4.99 -4.57
CA TYR A 20 1.68 6.09 -3.84
C TYR A 20 0.73 7.24 -3.64
N HIS A 21 -0.03 7.60 -4.67
CA HIS A 21 -1.01 8.68 -4.57
C HIS A 21 -2.06 8.42 -3.48
N PHE A 22 -2.47 7.17 -3.27
CA PHE A 22 -3.43 6.81 -2.22
C PHE A 22 -2.81 6.74 -0.82
N ILE A 23 -1.53 6.33 -0.71
CA ILE A 23 -0.87 6.10 0.58
C ILE A 23 -0.18 7.36 1.13
N LEU A 24 0.31 8.25 0.26
CA LEU A 24 0.99 9.50 0.64
C LEU A 24 0.13 10.44 1.52
N PRO A 25 -1.17 10.65 1.26
CA PRO A 25 -2.04 11.45 2.11
C PRO A 25 -2.27 10.82 3.49
N ILE A 26 -2.22 9.50 3.57
CA ILE A 26 -2.40 8.77 4.84
C ILE A 26 -1.11 8.85 5.65
N LEU A 27 0.05 8.73 4.99
CA LEU A 27 1.37 8.93 5.59
C LEU A 27 1.52 10.36 6.12
N SER A 28 1.11 11.37 5.33
CA SER A 28 1.18 12.80 5.69
C SER A 28 0.30 13.17 6.85
N ARG A 29 -0.89 12.56 6.95
CA ARG A 29 -1.85 12.84 8.02
C ARG A 29 -1.44 12.22 9.35
N CYS A 30 -0.74 11.09 9.34
CA CYS A 30 -0.32 10.39 10.56
C CYS A 30 0.99 10.95 11.13
N HIS A 31 1.88 11.47 10.29
CA HIS A 31 3.13 12.11 10.72
C HIS A 31 3.13 13.56 10.25
N HIS A 32 2.83 14.49 11.17
CA HIS A 32 2.74 15.94 10.93
C HIS A 32 4.02 16.58 10.35
N SER A 33 5.13 15.84 10.31
CA SER A 33 6.41 16.32 9.81
C SER A 33 7.05 15.26 8.93
N PHE A 34 6.97 15.43 7.60
CA PHE A 34 7.90 14.77 6.70
C PHE A 34 9.27 15.42 6.86
N LEU A 35 9.99 15.05 7.91
CA LEU A 35 11.41 15.35 8.02
C LEU A 35 12.15 14.38 7.11
N HIS A 36 12.10 14.62 5.80
CA HIS A 36 12.84 13.92 4.74
C HIS A 36 12.75 12.37 4.69
N PRO A 37 12.48 11.74 3.52
CA PRO A 37 12.57 10.29 3.35
C PRO A 37 13.96 9.68 3.64
N ASN A 38 14.97 10.51 3.93
CA ASN A 38 16.29 10.10 4.43
C ASN A 38 16.35 9.90 5.95
N ALA A 39 15.42 10.45 6.74
CA ALA A 39 15.42 10.36 8.20
C ALA A 39 14.38 9.37 8.76
N LEU A 40 13.40 8.94 7.95
CA LEU A 40 12.58 7.79 8.32
C LEU A 40 13.44 6.52 8.20
N GLY A 41 13.81 5.95 9.33
CA GLY A 41 14.38 4.60 9.39
C GLY A 41 13.29 3.52 9.42
N GLU A 42 13.71 2.28 9.53
CA GLU A 42 12.83 1.10 9.66
C GLU A 42 11.81 1.26 10.80
N VAL A 43 12.22 1.86 11.93
CA VAL A 43 11.36 2.09 13.10
C VAL A 43 10.15 2.96 12.76
N ALA A 44 10.31 4.00 11.95
CA ALA A 44 9.21 4.87 11.56
C ALA A 44 8.23 4.15 10.63
N VAL A 45 8.75 3.29 9.75
CA VAL A 45 7.93 2.45 8.87
C VAL A 45 7.13 1.44 9.69
N GLU A 46 7.74 0.79 10.67
CA GLU A 46 7.07 -0.16 11.57
C GLU A 46 5.96 0.51 12.40
N GLN A 47 6.22 1.70 12.94
CA GLN A 47 5.23 2.48 13.69
C GLN A 47 4.06 2.89 12.80
N PHE A 48 4.31 3.35 11.58
CA PHE A 48 3.27 3.71 10.63
C PHE A 48 2.39 2.50 10.25
N LEU A 49 2.99 1.35 9.95
CA LEU A 49 2.25 0.13 9.60
C LEU A 49 1.42 -0.38 10.78
N SER A 50 1.97 -0.30 12.00
CA SER A 50 1.25 -0.68 13.22
C SER A 50 0.11 0.29 13.52
N HIS A 51 0.30 1.59 13.28
CA HIS A 51 -0.76 2.60 13.37
C HIS A 51 -1.88 2.33 12.36
N LEU A 52 -1.56 1.96 11.12
CA LEU A 52 -2.56 1.59 10.12
C LEU A 52 -3.40 0.39 10.56
N ALA A 53 -2.78 -0.65 11.12
CA ALA A 53 -3.51 -1.82 11.61
C ALA A 53 -4.33 -1.52 12.87
N ASN A 54 -3.75 -0.82 13.85
CA ASN A 54 -4.35 -0.65 15.17
C ASN A 54 -5.34 0.53 15.24
N GLN A 55 -5.00 1.67 14.64
CA GLN A 55 -5.78 2.91 14.78
C GLN A 55 -6.73 3.14 13.60
N GLN A 56 -6.29 2.83 12.37
CA GLN A 56 -7.11 3.00 11.17
C GLN A 56 -7.90 1.73 10.79
N ASN A 57 -7.64 0.61 11.47
CA ASN A 57 -8.30 -0.69 11.26
C ASN A 57 -8.44 -1.06 9.75
N VAL A 58 -7.37 -0.78 8.98
CA VAL A 58 -7.37 -1.00 7.54
C VAL A 58 -7.36 -2.50 7.22
N ALA A 59 -7.81 -2.88 6.02
CA ALA A 59 -7.72 -4.27 5.59
C ALA A 59 -6.25 -4.72 5.50
N ALA A 60 -6.00 -6.02 5.73
CA ALA A 60 -4.67 -6.62 5.57
C ALA A 60 -4.06 -6.33 4.19
N ASN A 61 -4.89 -6.39 3.14
CA ASN A 61 -4.46 -6.04 1.79
C ASN A 61 -4.03 -4.57 1.69
N THR A 62 -4.76 -3.63 2.31
CA THR A 62 -4.39 -2.20 2.33
C THR A 62 -3.05 -1.97 3.05
N GLN A 63 -2.81 -2.68 4.15
CA GLN A 63 -1.54 -2.59 4.88
C GLN A 63 -0.37 -3.19 4.09
N ALA A 64 -0.55 -4.38 3.50
CA ALA A 64 0.46 -5.01 2.65
C ALA A 64 0.80 -4.13 1.42
N GLN A 65 -0.21 -3.45 0.90
CA GLN A 65 -0.05 -2.47 -0.17
C GLN A 65 0.75 -1.23 0.26
N ALA A 66 0.51 -0.73 1.47
CA ALA A 66 1.30 0.35 2.06
C ALA A 66 2.77 -0.06 2.26
N LEU A 67 3.00 -1.28 2.76
CA LEU A 67 4.34 -1.85 2.91
C LEU A 67 5.09 -1.93 1.58
N ASN A 68 4.45 -2.50 0.54
CA ASN A 68 5.08 -2.64 -0.77
C ASN A 68 5.43 -1.29 -1.40
N ALA A 69 4.58 -0.28 -1.22
CA ALA A 69 4.87 1.07 -1.65
C ALA A 69 6.09 1.64 -0.89
N LEU A 70 6.14 1.51 0.43
CA LEU A 70 7.29 1.99 1.21
C LEU A 70 8.58 1.28 0.80
N VAL A 71 8.59 -0.06 0.73
CA VAL A 71 9.76 -0.85 0.29
C VAL A 71 10.30 -0.38 -1.06
N TYR A 72 9.40 -0.17 -2.03
CA TYR A 72 9.80 0.31 -3.35
C TYR A 72 10.33 1.74 -3.32
N MET A 73 9.76 2.64 -2.51
CA MET A 73 10.22 4.02 -2.38
C MET A 73 11.66 4.05 -1.87
N TYR A 74 11.97 3.28 -0.83
CA TYR A 74 13.30 3.18 -0.27
C TYR A 74 14.31 2.54 -1.23
N LYS A 75 13.86 1.54 -1.99
CA LYS A 75 14.70 0.83 -2.97
C LYS A 75 15.03 1.70 -4.18
N GLU A 76 14.02 2.28 -4.83
CA GLU A 76 14.19 2.94 -6.14
C GLU A 76 14.48 4.44 -6.03
N ILE A 77 13.88 5.13 -5.06
CA ILE A 77 14.00 6.59 -4.91
C ILE A 77 15.16 6.92 -3.96
N THR A 78 15.15 6.35 -2.76
CA THR A 78 16.17 6.62 -1.73
C THR A 78 17.46 5.82 -1.95
N LYS A 79 17.43 4.81 -2.83
CA LYS A 79 18.54 3.86 -3.10
C LYS A 79 19.14 3.24 -1.83
N ARG A 80 18.33 3.11 -0.77
CA ARG A 80 18.69 2.54 0.52
C ARG A 80 17.64 1.48 0.86
N PRO A 81 17.88 0.20 0.53
CA PRO A 81 16.91 -0.84 0.82
C PRO A 81 16.70 -0.93 2.33
N LEU A 82 15.44 -0.90 2.76
CA LEU A 82 15.09 -1.20 4.15
C LEU A 82 15.32 -2.69 4.39
N SER A 83 16.02 -3.03 5.47
CA SER A 83 16.08 -4.39 6.01
C SER A 83 14.88 -4.61 6.94
N LEU A 84 13.67 -4.51 6.38
CA LEU A 84 12.44 -4.66 7.16
C LEU A 84 12.35 -6.06 7.78
N GLY A 85 12.54 -6.14 9.09
CA GLY A 85 12.13 -7.28 9.91
C GLY A 85 10.62 -7.23 10.23
N PRO A 86 9.98 -8.36 10.58
CA PRO A 86 8.53 -8.44 10.80
C PRO A 86 8.12 -7.94 12.20
N LYS A 87 8.54 -6.75 12.61
CA LYS A 87 8.22 -6.22 13.95
C LYS A 87 6.91 -5.39 14.00
N PHE A 88 6.24 -5.20 12.87
CA PHE A 88 4.99 -4.42 12.82
C PHE A 88 3.74 -5.30 13.04
N ASN A 89 2.68 -4.73 13.61
CA ASN A 89 1.44 -5.47 13.82
C ASN A 89 0.66 -5.63 12.51
N GLN A 90 0.43 -6.87 12.07
CA GLN A 90 -0.34 -7.14 10.85
C GLN A 90 -1.84 -7.02 11.12
N SER A 91 -2.56 -6.36 10.21
CA SER A 91 -4.01 -6.25 10.30
C SER A 91 -4.67 -7.63 10.23
N ARG A 92 -5.54 -7.89 11.21
CA ARG A 92 -6.34 -9.12 11.30
C ARG A 92 -7.79 -8.92 10.83
N ARG A 93 -8.07 -7.83 10.11
CA ARG A 93 -9.42 -7.53 9.62
C ARG A 93 -9.90 -8.66 8.71
N GLN A 94 -11.03 -9.27 9.06
CA GLN A 94 -11.66 -10.34 8.30
C GLN A 94 -12.05 -9.82 6.90
N GLN A 95 -11.76 -10.62 5.88
CA GLN A 95 -12.22 -10.35 4.52
C GLN A 95 -13.73 -10.62 4.45
N LEU A 96 -14.47 -9.69 3.88
CA LEU A 96 -15.88 -9.92 3.57
C LEU A 96 -15.97 -10.97 2.46
N LEU A 97 -16.91 -11.91 2.59
CA LEU A 97 -17.20 -12.84 1.51
C LEU A 97 -17.80 -12.06 0.34
N PRO A 98 -17.29 -12.24 -0.89
CA PRO A 98 -17.89 -11.60 -2.05
C PRO A 98 -19.30 -12.17 -2.25
N ILE A 99 -20.29 -11.29 -2.24
CA ILE A 99 -21.66 -11.63 -2.64
C ILE A 99 -21.81 -11.37 -4.14
N VAL A 100 -22.48 -12.29 -4.81
CA VAL A 100 -22.84 -12.15 -6.22
C VAL A 100 -24.26 -11.62 -6.31
N LEU A 101 -24.49 -10.74 -7.30
CA LEU A 101 -25.83 -10.26 -7.61
C LEU A 101 -26.69 -11.40 -8.14
N THR A 102 -27.94 -11.43 -7.72
CA THR A 102 -28.97 -12.30 -8.28
C THR A 102 -29.39 -11.80 -9.67
N GLU A 103 -29.91 -12.70 -10.50
CA GLU A 103 -30.38 -12.34 -11.84
C GLU A 103 -31.42 -11.19 -11.82
N GLN A 104 -32.28 -11.16 -10.80
CA GLN A 104 -33.29 -10.10 -10.62
C GLN A 104 -32.66 -8.72 -10.33
N GLU A 105 -31.61 -8.67 -9.51
CA GLU A 105 -30.87 -7.43 -9.24
C GLU A 105 -30.17 -6.91 -10.50
N VAL A 106 -29.65 -7.81 -11.34
CA VAL A 106 -29.01 -7.44 -12.61
C VAL A 106 -30.02 -6.84 -13.58
N ILE A 107 -31.20 -7.44 -13.74
CA ILE A 107 -32.27 -6.92 -14.61
C ILE A 107 -32.74 -5.53 -14.14
N THR A 108 -32.84 -5.34 -12.82
CA THR A 108 -33.26 -4.06 -12.22
C THR A 108 -32.24 -2.95 -12.45
N LEU A 109 -30.94 -3.24 -12.52
CA LEU A 109 -29.89 -2.25 -12.82
C LEU A 109 -29.83 -1.86 -14.31
N LEU A 110 -30.35 -2.70 -15.19
CA LEU A 110 -30.32 -2.50 -16.65
C LEU A 110 -31.57 -1.81 -17.20
N THR A 111 -32.63 -1.68 -16.40
CA THR A 111 -33.92 -1.08 -16.80
C THR A 111 -34.06 0.32 -16.21
#